data_AF-A0A5B7TFX6-F1
#
_entry.id   AF-A0A5B7TFX6-F1
#
_cell.length_a   1.000
_cell.length_b   1.000
_cell.length_c   1.000
_cell.angle_alpha   90.00
_cell.angle_beta   90.00
_cell.angle_gamma   90.00
#
_symmetry.space_group_name_H-M   'P 1'
#
loop_
_entity.id
_entity.type
_entity.pdbx_description
1 polymer ?
#
loop_
_entity_poly.entity_id
_entity_poly.type
_entity_poly.pdbx_seq_one_letter_code
_entity_poly.pdbx_strand_id
1 'polypeptide(L)' 'MKKLNNYINLGLLFNAISIVSYRFNLLPSFIEGLCTGLAIALIFLGLYAENHSIEKFKICKKYLLNKALGK' A
#
# COMPACT_ATOMS: atom_id res chain seq x y z
N MET A 1 1.84 20.91 8.08
CA MET A 1 2.35 19.67 7.46
C MET A 1 1.21 19.04 6.67
N LYS A 2 1.41 18.69 5.40
CA LYS A 2 0.39 17.96 4.63
C LYS A 2 0.08 16.63 5.34
N LYS A 3 -1.20 16.32 5.50
CA LYS A 3 -1.65 15.11 6.21
C LYS A 3 -1.27 13.91 5.34
N LEU A 4 -0.31 13.10 5.79
CA LEU A 4 0.10 11.89 5.06
C LEU A 4 -1.12 11.00 4.84
N ASN A 5 -1.34 10.64 3.58
CA ASN A 5 -2.43 9.74 3.20
C ASN A 5 -2.18 8.35 3.82
N ASN A 6 -3.24 7.66 4.21
CA ASN A 6 -3.15 6.35 4.85
C ASN A 6 -2.37 5.33 4.01
N TYR A 7 -2.43 5.44 2.68
CA TYR A 7 -1.67 4.60 1.75
C TYR A 7 -0.15 4.83 1.85
N ILE A 8 0.28 6.10 1.94
CA ILE A 8 1.70 6.43 2.11
C ILE A 8 2.18 5.94 3.47
N ASN A 9 1.38 6.12 4.52
CA ASN A 9 1.72 5.65 5.86
C ASN A 9 1.86 4.13 5.92
N LEU A 10 0.94 3.38 5.29
CA LEU A 10 1.03 1.93 5.17
C LEU A 10 2.25 1.49 4.36
N GLY A 11 2.53 2.15 3.25
CA GLY A 11 3.72 1.86 2.44
C GLY A 11 5.02 2.10 3.21
N LEU A 12 5.10 3.18 4.00
CA LEU A 12 6.24 3.43 4.90
C LEU A 12 6.39 2.33 5.95
N LEU A 13 5.28 1.87 6.53
CA LEU A 13 5.27 0.79 7.53
C LEU A 13 5.82 -0.51 6.94
N PHE A 14 5.34 -0.93 5.76
CA PHE A 14 5.86 -2.10 5.06
C PHE A 14 7.34 -1.95 4.68
N ASN A 15 7.76 -0.75 4.29
CA ASN A 15 9.17 -0.48 4.00
C ASN A 15 10.04 -0.64 5.25
N ALA A 16 9.61 -0.09 6.39
CA ALA A 16 10.32 -0.23 7.66
C ALA A 16 10.41 -1.70 8.10
N ILE A 17 9.32 -2.46 8.00
CA ILE A 17 9.30 -3.90 8.29
C ILE A 17 10.25 -4.65 7.37
N SER A 18 10.30 -4.31 6.08
CA SER A 18 11.21 -4.92 5.11
C SER A 18 12.68 -4.67 5.48
N ILE A 19 13.04 -3.43 5.80
CA ILE A 19 14.41 -3.06 6.20
C ILE A 19 14.83 -3.77 7.50
N VAL A 20 13.94 -3.82 8.49
CA VAL A 20 14.20 -4.54 9.75
C VAL A 20 14.34 -6.03 9.47
N SER A 21 13.45 -6.61 8.68
CA SER A 21 13.51 -8.03 8.34
C SER A 21 14.81 -8.40 7.62
N TYR A 22 15.25 -7.54 6.69
CA TYR A 22 16.50 -7.72 5.95
C TYR A 22 17.72 -7.66 6.88
N ARG A 23 17.73 -6.72 7.81
CA ARG A 23 18.84 -6.58 8.77
C ARG A 23 18.94 -7.76 9.73
N PHE A 24 17.81 -8.31 10.17
CA PHE A 24 17.76 -9.43 11.11
C PHE A 24 17.61 -10.80 10.43
N ASN A 25 17.60 -10.83 9.09
CA ASN A 25 17.40 -12.03 8.27
C ASN A 25 16.16 -12.84 8.71
N LEU A 26 15.08 -12.12 9.04
CA LEU A 26 13.87 -12.68 9.65
C LEU A 26 12.93 -13.32 8.62
N LEU A 27 12.93 -12.82 7.39
CA LEU A 27 12.02 -13.24 6.34
C LEU A 27 12.80 -13.86 5.17
N PRO A 28 12.24 -14.87 4.49
CA PRO A 28 12.77 -15.35 3.21
C PRO A 28 12.88 -14.20 2.20
N SER A 29 13.95 -14.19 1.40
CA SER A 29 14.24 -13.11 0.45
C SER A 29 13.10 -12.84 -0.55
N PHE A 30 12.31 -13.87 -0.88
CA PHE A 30 11.10 -13.71 -1.70
C PHE A 30 10.04 -12.82 -1.01
N ILE A 31 9.80 -13.02 0.28
CA ILE A 31 8.82 -12.27 1.07
C ILE A 31 9.30 -10.83 1.28
N GLU A 32 10.60 -10.62 1.44
CA GLU A 32 11.21 -9.28 1.53
C GLU A 32 11.06 -8.50 0.22
N GLY A 33 11.31 -9.17 -0.91
CA GLY A 33 11.07 -8.61 -2.24
C GLY A 33 9.61 -8.21 -2.43
N LEU A 34 8.67 -9.07 -2.02
CA LEU A 34 7.24 -8.76 -2.05
C LEU A 34 6.87 -7.59 -1.14
N CYS A 35 7.37 -7.55 0.09
CA CYS A 35 7.11 -6.44 1.02
C CYS A 35 7.64 -5.12 0.48
N THR A 36 8.84 -5.13 -0.09
CA THR A 36 9.46 -3.93 -0.68
C THR A 36 8.68 -3.46 -1.91
N GLY A 37 8.26 -4.38 -2.78
CA GLY A 37 7.40 -4.07 -3.93
C GLY A 37 6.04 -3.49 -3.52
N LEU A 38 5.40 -4.10 -2.51
CA LEU A 38 4.13 -3.61 -1.93
C LEU A 38 4.28 -2.23 -1.30
N ALA A 39 5.38 -1.99 -0.56
CA ALA A 39 5.68 -0.70 0.04
C ALA A 39 5.76 0.41 -1.02
N ILE A 40 6.54 0.17 -2.08
CA ILE A 40 6.68 1.11 -3.20
C ILE A 40 5.33 1.35 -3.88
N ALA A 41 4.59 0.28 -4.19
CA ALA A 41 3.27 0.38 -4.83
C ALA A 41 2.28 1.21 -3.99
N LEU A 42 2.26 1.03 -2.66
CA LEU A 42 1.41 1.77 -1.74
C LEU A 42 1.80 3.25 -1.64
N ILE A 43 3.10 3.57 -1.66
CA ILE A 43 3.59 4.95 -1.66
C ILE A 43 3.19 5.64 -2.96
N PHE A 44 3.40 5.01 -4.11
CA PHE A 44 2.98 5.56 -5.41
C PHE A 44 1.46 5.73 -5.51
N LEU A 45 0.71 4.73 -5.04
CA LEU A 45 -0.76 4.82 -4.99
C LEU A 45 -1.20 5.96 -4.08
N GLY A 46 -0.54 6.16 -2.95
CA GLY A 46 -0.81 7.23 -2.01
C GLY A 46 -0.48 8.62 -2.54
N LEU A 47 0.61 8.77 -3.29
CA LEU A 47 0.99 10.00 -4.00
C LEU A 47 0.00 10.32 -5.12
N TYR A 48 -0.37 9.33 -5.93
CA TYR A 48 -1.41 9.48 -6.95
C TYR A 48 -2.74 9.91 -6.31
N ALA A 49 -3.07 9.29 -5.19
CA ALA A 49 -4.27 9.58 -4.43
C ALA A 49 -4.29 10.96 -3.75
N GLU A 50 -3.13 11.53 -3.41
CA GLU A 50 -3.05 12.90 -2.89
C GLU A 50 -3.24 13.94 -4.00
N ASN A 51 -2.76 13.63 -5.21
CA ASN A 51 -2.74 14.59 -6.32
C ASN A 51 -3.93 14.45 -7.30
N HIS A 52 -4.71 13.36 -7.20
CA HIS A 52 -5.92 13.11 -8.00
C HIS A 52 -7.07 12.66 -7.10
N SER A 53 -8.29 13.16 -7.37
CA SER A 53 -9.49 12.72 -6.65
C SER A 53 -9.68 11.20 -6.75
N ILE A 54 -9.46 10.52 -5.62
CA ILE A 54 -9.56 9.07 -5.44
C ILE A 54 -11.03 8.60 -5.53
N GLU A 55 -12.00 9.50 -5.68
CA GLU A 55 -13.42 9.16 -5.76
C GLU A 55 -13.70 8.06 -6.79
N LYS A 56 -13.09 8.12 -7.97
CA LYS A 56 -13.24 7.08 -9.00
C LYS A 56 -12.74 5.72 -8.52
N PHE A 57 -11.60 5.69 -7.83
CA PHE A 57 -11.04 4.45 -7.26
C PHE A 57 -11.88 3.93 -6.08
N LYS A 58 -12.44 4.82 -5.25
CA LYS A 58 -13.32 4.47 -4.14
C LYS A 58 -14.65 3.89 -4.63
N ILE A 59 -15.23 4.47 -5.68
CA ILE A 59 -16.43 3.96 -6.37
C ILE A 59 -16.12 2.60 -7.00
N CYS A 60 -15.01 2.47 -7.72
CA CYS A 60 -14.60 1.22 -8.36
C CYS A 60 -14.35 0.10 -7.33
N LYS A 61 -13.63 0.40 -6.24
CA LYS A 61 -13.43 -0.52 -5.12
C LYS A 61 -14.75 -0.97 -4.50
N LYS A 62 -15.68 -0.04 -4.25
CA LYS A 62 -17.01 -0.35 -3.70
C LYS A 62 -17.82 -1.23 -4.65
N TYR A 63 -17.78 -0.94 -5.95
CA TYR A 63 -18.45 -1.75 -6.97
C TYR A 63 -17.89 -3.17 -7.04
N LEU A 64 -16.55 -3.32 -7.06
CA LEU A 64 -15.90 -4.63 -7.06
C LEU A 64 -16.20 -5.44 -5.80
N LEU A 65 -16.19 -4.80 -4.62
CA LEU A 65 -16.55 -5.44 -3.36
C LEU A 65 -18.01 -5.89 -3.35
N ASN A 66 -18.96 -5.05 -3.77
CA ASN A 66 -20.36 -5.43 -3.88
C ASN A 66 -20.54 -6.60 -4.86
N LYS A 67 -19.87 -6.56 -6.01
CA LYS A 67 -19.89 -7.64 -7.00
C LYS A 67 -19.32 -8.95 -6.44
N ALA A 68 -18.23 -8.89 -5.68
CA ALA A 68 -17.62 -10.07 -5.06
C ALA A 68 -18.44 -10.61 -3.87
N LEU A 69 -19.10 -9.73 -3.11
CA LEU A 69 -19.95 -10.08 -1.97
C LEU A 69 -21.39 -10.43 -2.36
N GLY A 70 -21.73 -10.41 -3.66
CA GLY A 70 -23.06 -10.75 -4.16
C GLY A 70 -24.19 -9.84 -3.65
N LYS A 71 -23.87 -8.59 -3.30
CA LYS A 71 -24.83 -7.58 -2.81
C LYS A 71 -25.11 -6.51 -3.85
#